data_AF-A0AA43ELJ5-F1
#
_entry.id   AF-A0AA43ELJ5-F1
#
_cell.length_a   1.000
_cell.length_b   1.000
_cell.length_c   1.000
_cell.angle_alpha   90.00
_cell.angle_beta   90.00
_cell.angle_gamma   90.00
#
_symmetry.space_group_name_H-M   'P 1'
#
loop_
_entity.id
_entity.type
_entity.pdbx_description
1 polymer ?
#
loop_
_entity_poly.entity_id
_entity_poly.type
_entity_poly.pdbx_seq_one_letter_code
_entity_poly.pdbx_strand_id
1 'polypeptide(L)'
;MRPAKPTDSKKAALVNAVMKNLEKHRWMKFRSALHLHSEEAADRLTSILALHLLLDSAVEAILTVRLLGSGKLKGNFGKVSEAVRRVTFTNRIEIAKAAGLISDSCMADIKAVNKVRNALAHTPSRNRVGSVHVEPEISSSKDFDRCMVRGERALDEIMTNINLLLGIESPRDRPE
;
A
#
# COMPACT_ATOMS: atom_id res chain seq x y z
N MET A 1 35.83 39.97 -8.32
CA MET A 1 35.71 38.70 -7.58
C MET A 1 34.85 37.74 -8.40
N ARG A 2 35.36 36.57 -8.82
CA ARG A 2 34.53 35.54 -9.46
C ARG A 2 33.84 34.72 -8.37
N PRO A 3 32.53 34.41 -8.48
CA PRO A 3 31.87 33.55 -7.51
C PRO A 3 32.49 32.15 -7.55
N ALA A 4 32.80 31.60 -6.37
CA ALA A 4 33.35 30.27 -6.22
C ALA A 4 32.41 29.22 -6.85
N LYS A 5 32.97 28.27 -7.60
CA LYS A 5 32.20 27.15 -8.17
C LYS A 5 31.54 26.35 -7.03
N PRO A 6 30.24 26.05 -7.11
CA PRO A 6 29.56 25.28 -6.07
C PRO A 6 30.19 23.88 -5.97
N THR A 7 30.55 23.49 -4.74
CA THR A 7 31.02 22.16 -4.38
C THR A 7 29.94 21.11 -4.70
N ASP A 8 30.33 19.86 -4.93
CA ASP A 8 29.40 18.79 -5.34
C ASP A 8 28.27 18.56 -4.32
N SER A 9 28.52 18.82 -3.03
CA SER A 9 27.50 18.84 -1.97
C SER A 9 26.45 19.94 -2.16
N LYS A 10 26.85 21.16 -2.55
CA LYS A 10 25.93 22.27 -2.83
C LYS A 10 25.11 22.03 -4.09
N LYS A 11 25.71 21.38 -5.10
CA LYS A 11 24.97 20.94 -6.30
C LYS A 11 23.95 19.86 -5.96
N ALA A 12 24.30 18.85 -5.16
CA ALA A 12 23.36 17.81 -4.74
C ALA A 12 22.18 18.38 -3.93
N ALA A 13 22.45 19.31 -3.01
CA ALA A 13 21.40 20.00 -2.25
C ALA A 13 20.46 20.82 -3.16
N LEU A 14 21.01 21.52 -4.15
CA LEU A 14 20.23 22.27 -5.14
C LEU A 14 19.39 21.33 -6.02
N VAL A 15 19.96 20.23 -6.51
CA VAL A 15 19.23 19.21 -7.29
C VAL A 15 18.07 18.64 -6.47
N ASN A 16 18.31 18.26 -5.21
CA ASN A 16 17.26 17.78 -4.31
C ASN A 16 16.16 18.83 -4.08
N ALA A 17 16.52 20.10 -3.91
CA ALA A 17 15.57 21.19 -3.75
C ALA A 17 14.73 21.41 -5.02
N VAL A 18 15.35 21.38 -6.19
CA VAL A 18 14.66 21.51 -7.49
C VAL A 18 13.73 20.33 -7.72
N MET A 19 14.19 19.09 -7.48
CA MET A 19 13.38 17.89 -7.63
C MET A 19 12.18 17.90 -6.69
N LYS A 20 12.36 18.26 -5.40
CA LYS A 20 11.25 18.45 -4.46
C LYS A 20 10.25 19.49 -4.96
N ASN A 21 10.72 20.60 -5.54
CA ASN A 21 9.85 21.66 -6.02
C ASN A 21 9.07 21.24 -7.28
N LEU A 22 9.71 20.52 -8.21
CA LEU A 22 9.07 19.96 -9.40
C LEU A 22 8.04 18.88 -9.04
N GLU A 23 8.36 18.00 -8.10
CA GLU A 23 7.42 17.03 -7.55
C GLU A 23 6.22 17.73 -6.90
N LYS A 24 6.46 18.73 -6.05
CA LYS A 24 5.40 19.53 -5.43
C LYS A 24 4.43 20.11 -6.47
N HIS A 25 4.94 20.68 -7.56
CA HIS A 25 4.10 21.24 -8.63
C HIS A 25 3.34 20.17 -9.43
N ARG A 26 3.95 19.01 -9.70
CA ARG A 26 3.26 17.88 -10.36
C ARG A 26 2.12 17.35 -9.48
N TRP A 27 2.39 17.14 -8.21
CA TRP A 27 1.41 16.64 -7.25
C TRP A 27 0.33 17.67 -6.93
N MET A 28 0.61 18.97 -6.98
CA MET A 28 -0.37 20.02 -6.70
C MET A 28 -1.61 19.93 -7.61
N LYS A 29 -1.44 19.66 -8.91
CA LYS A 29 -2.59 19.48 -9.83
C LYS A 29 -3.46 18.28 -9.44
N PHE A 30 -2.81 17.17 -9.06
CA PHE A 30 -3.48 15.96 -8.61
C PHE A 30 -4.20 16.17 -7.26
N ARG A 31 -3.52 16.79 -6.30
CA ARG A 31 -4.06 17.14 -4.97
C ARG A 31 -5.28 18.07 -5.08
N SER A 32 -5.20 19.09 -5.94
CA SER A 32 -6.33 19.99 -6.23
C SER A 32 -7.50 19.27 -6.89
N ALA A 33 -7.25 18.30 -7.77
CA ALA A 33 -8.31 17.48 -8.38
C ALA A 33 -9.04 16.59 -7.35
N LEU A 34 -8.35 16.22 -6.27
CA LEU A 34 -8.87 15.43 -5.16
C LEU A 34 -9.35 16.28 -3.97
N HIS A 35 -9.38 17.61 -4.11
CA HIS A 35 -9.78 18.56 -3.05
C HIS A 35 -8.98 18.39 -1.74
N LEU A 36 -7.72 17.96 -1.86
CA LEU A 36 -6.81 17.85 -0.71
C LEU A 36 -6.22 19.23 -0.45
N HIS A 37 -6.85 19.95 0.48
CA HIS A 37 -6.52 21.34 0.80
C HIS A 37 -5.30 21.49 1.72
N SER A 38 -4.83 20.40 2.36
CA SER A 38 -3.60 20.39 3.16
C SER A 38 -2.59 19.37 2.63
N GLU A 39 -1.30 19.67 2.84
CA GLU A 39 -0.21 18.74 2.52
C GLU A 39 -0.32 17.45 3.33
N GLU A 40 -0.71 17.54 4.61
CA GLU A 40 -0.97 16.37 5.46
C GLU A 40 -2.05 15.44 4.89
N ALA A 41 -3.15 15.99 4.35
CA ALA A 41 -4.22 15.19 3.75
C ALA A 41 -3.73 14.44 2.50
N ALA A 42 -2.85 15.06 1.72
CA ALA A 42 -2.21 14.43 0.56
C ALA A 42 -1.23 13.32 0.96
N ASP A 43 -0.46 13.54 2.02
CA ASP A 43 0.47 12.55 2.53
C ASP A 43 -0.27 11.34 3.11
N ARG A 44 -1.34 11.55 3.88
CA ARG A 44 -2.21 10.47 4.40
C ARG A 44 -2.83 9.65 3.28
N LEU A 45 -3.36 10.30 2.23
CA LEU A 45 -3.88 9.60 1.06
C LEU A 45 -2.79 8.73 0.41
N THR A 46 -1.60 9.30 0.22
CA THR A 46 -0.47 8.58 -0.39
C THR A 46 -0.09 7.35 0.43
N SER A 47 -0.02 7.48 1.75
CA SER A 47 0.27 6.37 2.66
C SER A 47 -0.81 5.28 2.61
N ILE A 48 -2.10 5.64 2.59
CA ILE A 48 -3.20 4.67 2.48
C ILE A 48 -3.16 3.93 1.13
N LEU A 49 -2.88 4.64 0.03
CA LEU A 49 -2.73 4.02 -1.29
C LEU A 49 -1.52 3.08 -1.33
N ALA A 50 -0.39 3.49 -0.77
CA ALA A 50 0.81 2.65 -0.67
C ALA A 50 0.53 1.39 0.17
N LEU A 51 -0.10 1.54 1.33
CA LEU A 51 -0.50 0.43 2.20
C LEU A 51 -1.43 -0.55 1.47
N HIS A 52 -2.41 -0.05 0.73
CA HIS A 52 -3.29 -0.89 -0.08
C HIS A 52 -2.52 -1.69 -1.15
N LEU A 53 -1.57 -1.07 -1.85
CA LEU A 53 -0.74 -1.75 -2.86
C LEU A 53 0.16 -2.82 -2.23
N LEU A 54 0.69 -2.56 -1.03
CA LEU A 54 1.46 -3.53 -0.27
C LEU A 54 0.60 -4.74 0.12
N LEU A 55 -0.61 -4.51 0.64
CA LEU A 55 -1.55 -5.58 0.96
C LEU A 55 -1.94 -6.38 -0.29
N ASP A 56 -2.20 -5.71 -1.42
CA ASP A 56 -2.51 -6.37 -2.69
C ASP A 56 -1.38 -7.30 -3.14
N SER A 57 -0.15 -6.80 -3.08
CA SER A 57 1.06 -7.54 -3.44
C SER A 57 1.32 -8.70 -2.48
N ALA A 58 1.07 -8.52 -1.17
CA ALA A 58 1.26 -9.54 -0.15
C ALA A 58 0.24 -10.69 -0.32
N VAL A 59 -1.04 -10.37 -0.55
CA VAL A 59 -2.08 -11.37 -0.83
C VAL A 59 -1.78 -12.14 -2.13
N GLU A 60 -1.28 -11.45 -3.15
CA GLU A 60 -0.80 -12.12 -4.37
C GLU A 60 0.35 -13.09 -4.08
N ALA A 61 1.34 -12.64 -3.31
CA ALA A 61 2.53 -13.42 -2.99
C ALA A 61 2.18 -14.69 -2.22
N ILE A 62 1.37 -14.59 -1.15
CA ILE A 62 1.01 -15.77 -0.34
C ILE A 62 0.23 -16.82 -1.14
N LEU A 63 -0.68 -16.39 -2.01
CA LEU A 63 -1.39 -17.29 -2.92
C LEU A 63 -0.43 -17.95 -3.92
N THR A 64 0.48 -17.16 -4.50
CA THR A 64 1.48 -17.65 -5.45
C THR A 64 2.40 -18.69 -4.81
N VAL A 65 2.91 -18.41 -3.61
CA VAL A 65 3.74 -19.34 -2.83
C VAL A 65 2.97 -20.62 -2.53
N ARG A 66 1.72 -20.52 -2.05
CA ARG A 66 0.89 -21.69 -1.76
C ARG A 66 0.66 -22.57 -2.99
N LEU A 67 0.38 -21.94 -4.13
CA LEU A 67 0.12 -22.62 -5.39
C LEU A 67 1.37 -23.37 -5.91
N LEU A 68 2.53 -22.72 -5.87
CA LEU A 68 3.81 -23.36 -6.24
C LEU A 68 4.20 -24.48 -5.29
N GLY A 69 4.06 -24.27 -3.99
CA GLY A 69 4.36 -25.28 -2.96
C GLY A 69 3.43 -26.49 -2.99
N SER A 70 2.26 -26.40 -3.63
CA SER A 70 1.34 -27.53 -3.77
C SER A 70 1.80 -28.60 -4.77
N GLY A 71 2.79 -28.30 -5.61
CA GLY A 71 3.27 -29.19 -6.68
C GLY A 71 2.27 -29.43 -7.82
N LYS A 72 1.03 -28.88 -7.74
CA LYS A 72 -0.03 -29.07 -8.74
C LYS A 72 0.15 -28.21 -9.98
N LEU A 73 0.87 -27.10 -9.86
CA LEU A 73 1.14 -26.18 -10.97
C LEU A 73 2.60 -26.31 -11.39
N LYS A 74 2.82 -26.69 -12.65
CA LYS A 74 4.14 -26.64 -13.29
C LYS A 74 4.34 -25.22 -13.84
N GLY A 75 5.13 -24.40 -13.14
CA GLY A 75 5.38 -23.01 -13.55
C GLY A 75 6.44 -22.33 -12.69
N ASN A 76 7.00 -21.23 -13.20
CA ASN A 76 7.83 -20.34 -12.40
C ASN A 76 6.96 -19.30 -11.68
N PHE A 77 7.54 -18.62 -10.69
CA PHE A 77 6.85 -17.63 -9.89
C PHE A 77 6.13 -16.58 -10.73
N GLY A 78 6.79 -16.03 -11.75
CA GLY A 78 6.23 -14.98 -12.60
C GLY A 78 4.93 -15.38 -13.30
N LYS A 79 4.86 -16.59 -13.88
CA LYS A 79 3.64 -17.07 -14.57
C LYS A 79 2.47 -17.28 -13.60
N VAL A 80 2.72 -17.83 -12.42
CA VAL A 80 1.69 -18.07 -11.41
C VAL A 80 1.22 -16.75 -10.80
N SER A 81 2.15 -15.86 -10.47
CA SER A 81 1.88 -14.50 -10.01
C SER A 81 0.98 -13.74 -11.01
N GLU A 82 1.28 -13.80 -12.31
CA GLU A 82 0.44 -13.17 -13.33
C GLU A 82 -0.97 -13.75 -13.36
N ALA A 83 -1.12 -15.07 -13.25
CA ALA A 83 -2.42 -15.72 -13.18
C ALA A 83 -3.21 -15.30 -11.93
N VAL A 84 -2.54 -15.20 -10.78
CA VAL A 84 -3.14 -14.72 -9.52
C VAL A 84 -3.58 -13.27 -9.64
N ARG A 85 -2.78 -12.37 -10.24
CA ARG A 85 -3.14 -10.95 -10.44
C ARG A 85 -4.39 -10.74 -11.28
N ARG A 86 -4.71 -11.66 -12.21
CA ARG A 86 -5.93 -11.59 -13.03
C ARG A 86 -7.20 -11.81 -12.19
N VAL A 87 -7.08 -12.39 -11.00
CA VAL A 87 -8.17 -12.50 -10.04
C VAL A 87 -8.32 -11.15 -9.32
N THR A 88 -9.56 -10.68 -9.19
CA THR A 88 -9.84 -9.40 -8.50
C THR A 88 -9.28 -9.44 -7.08
N PHE A 89 -8.82 -8.28 -6.58
CA PHE A 89 -8.25 -8.20 -5.24
C PHE A 89 -9.20 -8.75 -4.16
N THR A 90 -10.49 -8.41 -4.25
CA THR A 90 -11.53 -8.97 -3.36
C THR A 90 -11.57 -10.49 -3.40
N ASN A 91 -11.60 -11.10 -4.59
CA ASN A 91 -11.63 -12.55 -4.71
C ASN A 91 -10.34 -13.21 -4.22
N ARG A 92 -9.18 -12.57 -4.40
CA ARG A 92 -7.91 -13.07 -3.86
C ARG A 92 -7.94 -13.15 -2.33
N ILE A 93 -8.51 -12.15 -1.65
CA ILE A 93 -8.68 -12.18 -0.19
C ILE A 93 -9.60 -13.34 0.22
N GLU A 94 -10.74 -13.51 -0.44
CA GLU A 94 -11.68 -14.60 -0.16
C GLU A 94 -11.02 -15.98 -0.36
N ILE A 95 -10.25 -16.15 -1.44
CA ILE A 95 -9.50 -17.39 -1.70
C ILE A 95 -8.43 -17.63 -0.64
N ALA A 96 -7.66 -16.61 -0.26
CA ALA A 96 -6.63 -16.73 0.77
C ALA A 96 -7.24 -17.16 2.11
N LYS A 97 -8.39 -16.59 2.48
CA LYS A 97 -9.14 -16.98 3.67
C LYS A 97 -9.68 -18.40 3.57
N ALA A 98 -10.34 -18.75 2.47
CA ALA A 98 -10.90 -20.09 2.27
C ALA A 98 -9.82 -21.19 2.27
N ALA A 99 -8.61 -20.86 1.83
CA ALA A 99 -7.45 -21.74 1.87
C ALA A 99 -6.75 -21.79 3.24
N GLY A 100 -7.24 -21.06 4.25
CA GLY A 100 -6.64 -21.00 5.59
C GLY A 100 -5.29 -20.27 5.64
N LEU A 101 -5.00 -19.41 4.66
CA LEU A 101 -3.74 -18.67 4.56
C LEU A 101 -3.74 -17.36 5.34
N ILE A 102 -4.93 -16.87 5.70
CA ILE A 102 -5.13 -15.69 6.53
C ILE A 102 -6.32 -15.93 7.46
N SER A 103 -6.31 -15.25 8.60
CA SER A 103 -7.37 -15.26 9.60
C SER A 103 -8.58 -14.41 9.17
N ASP A 104 -9.73 -14.64 9.83
CA ASP A 104 -10.91 -13.77 9.67
C ASP A 104 -10.60 -12.31 10.07
N SER A 105 -9.76 -12.10 11.10
CA SER A 105 -9.32 -10.77 11.53
C SER A 105 -8.47 -10.06 10.47
N CYS A 106 -7.51 -10.76 9.86
CA CYS A 106 -6.67 -10.22 8.79
C CYS A 106 -7.51 -9.83 7.58
N MET A 107 -8.43 -10.71 7.15
CA MET A 107 -9.39 -10.41 6.11
C MET A 107 -10.24 -9.16 6.42
N ALA A 108 -10.74 -9.02 7.66
CA ALA A 108 -11.50 -7.86 8.09
C ALA A 108 -10.68 -6.55 8.05
N ASP A 109 -9.40 -6.63 8.40
CA ASP A 109 -8.46 -5.51 8.33
C ASP A 109 -8.17 -5.08 6.90
N ILE A 110 -7.85 -6.03 6.00
CA ILE A 110 -7.63 -5.75 4.58
C ILE A 110 -8.87 -5.10 3.96
N LYS A 111 -10.07 -5.64 4.26
CA LYS A 111 -11.33 -5.09 3.76
C LYS A 111 -11.58 -3.67 4.24
N ALA A 112 -11.18 -3.33 5.47
CA ALA A 112 -11.34 -1.97 5.97
C ALA A 112 -10.40 -0.98 5.28
N VAL A 113 -9.12 -1.33 5.10
CA VAL A 113 -8.18 -0.48 4.35
C VAL A 113 -8.67 -0.31 2.90
N ASN A 114 -9.16 -1.38 2.27
CA ASN A 114 -9.69 -1.32 0.92
C ASN A 114 -10.98 -0.49 0.82
N LYS A 115 -11.82 -0.48 1.87
CA LYS A 115 -13.01 0.37 1.93
C LYS A 115 -12.62 1.85 1.91
N VAL A 116 -11.64 2.25 2.73
CA VAL A 116 -11.11 3.62 2.76
C VAL A 116 -10.53 3.98 1.39
N ARG A 117 -9.68 3.12 0.81
CA ARG A 117 -9.15 3.32 -0.55
C ARG A 117 -10.24 3.49 -1.60
N ASN A 118 -11.26 2.64 -1.58
CA ASN A 118 -12.36 2.71 -2.55
C ASN A 118 -13.18 3.98 -2.38
N ALA A 119 -13.45 4.39 -1.14
CA ALA A 119 -14.13 5.64 -0.86
C ALA A 119 -13.35 6.83 -1.42
N LEU A 120 -12.02 6.83 -1.27
CA LEU A 120 -11.11 7.84 -1.82
C LEU A 120 -10.98 7.81 -3.34
N ALA A 121 -11.03 6.63 -3.96
CA ALA A 121 -10.94 6.47 -5.41
C ALA A 121 -12.27 6.77 -6.13
N HIS A 122 -13.39 6.64 -5.43
CA HIS A 122 -14.74 6.83 -5.96
C HIS A 122 -15.45 8.08 -5.40
N THR A 123 -14.72 8.97 -4.70
CA THR A 123 -15.24 10.30 -4.37
C THR A 123 -15.72 10.95 -5.67
N PRO A 124 -17.04 11.17 -5.85
CA PRO A 124 -17.57 11.59 -7.12
C PRO A 124 -16.94 12.94 -7.49
N SER A 125 -16.47 13.05 -8.75
CA SER A 125 -16.11 14.35 -9.32
C SER A 125 -17.39 15.20 -9.42
N ARG A 126 -17.67 15.92 -8.34
CA ARG A 126 -18.24 17.26 -8.26
C ARG A 126 -19.40 17.68 -9.18
N ASN A 127 -20.29 16.76 -9.58
CA ASN A 127 -21.57 17.15 -10.19
C ASN A 127 -22.77 17.08 -9.22
N ARG A 128 -22.54 16.88 -7.92
CA ARG A 128 -23.60 17.02 -6.91
C ARG A 128 -23.20 18.03 -5.84
N VAL A 129 -23.89 19.17 -5.87
CA VAL A 129 -23.87 20.20 -4.85
C VAL A 129 -24.41 19.60 -3.56
N GLY A 130 -23.58 19.52 -2.52
CA GLY A 130 -23.97 19.02 -1.19
C GLY A 130 -22.86 18.18 -0.55
N SER A 131 -22.13 18.79 0.38
CA SER A 131 -21.06 18.22 1.24
C SER A 131 -19.96 17.41 0.55
N VAL A 132 -18.74 17.96 0.55
CA VAL A 132 -17.53 17.18 0.26
C VAL A 132 -17.37 16.17 1.39
N HIS A 133 -17.71 14.90 1.15
CA HIS A 133 -17.40 13.84 2.10
C HIS A 133 -15.89 13.58 2.01
N VAL A 134 -15.14 14.21 2.91
CA VAL A 134 -13.73 13.89 3.11
C VAL A 134 -13.70 12.72 4.08
N GLU A 135 -13.10 11.61 3.65
CA GLU A 135 -12.97 10.42 4.52
C GLU A 135 -12.27 10.79 5.83
N PRO A 136 -12.74 10.27 6.98
CA PRO A 136 -12.13 10.52 8.29
C PRO A 136 -10.63 10.25 8.31
N GLU A 137 -10.18 9.18 7.65
CA GLU A 137 -8.78 8.76 7.57
C GLU A 137 -7.87 9.75 6.82
N ILE A 138 -8.45 10.70 6.07
CA ILE A 138 -7.71 11.82 5.45
C ILE A 138 -7.69 13.04 6.36
N SER A 139 -8.80 13.31 7.02
CA SER A 139 -8.99 14.54 7.80
C SER A 139 -8.53 14.43 9.26
N SER A 140 -8.41 13.22 9.80
CA SER A 140 -8.16 12.92 11.22
C SER A 140 -6.92 12.02 11.39
N SER A 141 -5.95 12.47 12.20
CA SER A 141 -4.77 11.66 12.53
C SER A 141 -5.16 10.35 13.23
N LYS A 142 -6.12 10.39 14.15
CA LYS A 142 -6.53 9.20 14.90
C LYS A 142 -7.12 8.11 14.00
N ASP A 143 -7.91 8.51 13.01
CA ASP A 143 -8.53 7.57 12.08
C ASP A 143 -7.49 7.06 11.06
N PHE A 144 -6.60 7.93 10.61
CA PHE A 144 -5.42 7.55 9.82
C PHE A 144 -4.57 6.50 10.54
N ASP A 145 -4.13 6.77 11.77
CA ASP A 145 -3.28 5.88 12.55
C ASP A 145 -3.96 4.51 12.77
N ARG A 146 -5.27 4.51 13.06
CA ARG A 146 -6.05 3.28 13.18
C ARG A 146 -6.10 2.50 11.86
N CYS A 147 -6.24 3.18 10.72
CA CYS A 147 -6.19 2.53 9.40
C CYS A 147 -4.82 1.91 9.13
N MET A 148 -3.75 2.65 9.44
CA MET A 148 -2.36 2.18 9.26
C MET A 148 -2.07 0.96 10.12
N VAL A 149 -2.37 1.01 11.42
CA VAL A 149 -2.16 -0.11 12.36
C VAL A 149 -2.88 -1.38 11.90
N ARG A 150 -4.09 -1.25 11.36
CA ARG A 150 -4.84 -2.40 10.82
C ARG A 150 -4.16 -3.00 9.60
N GLY A 151 -3.70 -2.16 8.67
CA GLY A 151 -2.98 -2.64 7.50
C GLY A 151 -1.63 -3.25 7.83
N GLU A 152 -0.87 -2.66 8.75
CA GLU A 152 0.40 -3.20 9.25
C GLU A 152 0.19 -4.57 9.90
N ARG A 153 -0.81 -4.71 10.78
CA ARG A 153 -1.15 -6.01 11.39
C ARG A 153 -1.50 -7.08 10.35
N ALA A 154 -2.25 -6.72 9.30
CA ALA A 154 -2.58 -7.65 8.23
C ALA A 154 -1.33 -8.03 7.39
N LEU A 155 -0.44 -7.06 7.11
CA LEU A 155 0.83 -7.33 6.45
C LEU A 155 1.71 -8.28 7.26
N ASP A 156 1.84 -8.03 8.56
CA ASP A 156 2.64 -8.86 9.46
C ASP A 156 2.13 -10.30 9.45
N GLU A 157 0.81 -10.51 9.57
CA GLU A 157 0.22 -11.86 9.51
C GLU A 157 0.52 -12.55 8.17
N ILE A 158 0.31 -11.86 7.04
CA ILE A 158 0.59 -12.42 5.72
C ILE A 158 2.07 -12.78 5.58
N MET A 159 2.97 -11.91 6.01
CA MET A 159 4.42 -12.12 5.93
C MET A 159 4.86 -13.29 6.81
N THR A 160 4.34 -13.40 8.02
CA THR A 160 4.55 -14.57 8.88
C THR A 160 4.11 -15.85 8.18
N ASN A 161 2.91 -15.86 7.59
CA ASN A 161 2.39 -17.05 6.92
C ASN A 161 3.18 -17.39 5.64
N ILE A 162 3.69 -16.40 4.90
CA ILE A 162 4.61 -16.62 3.79
C ILE A 162 5.90 -17.28 4.27
N ASN A 163 6.51 -16.78 5.35
CA ASN A 163 7.74 -17.36 5.90
C ASN A 163 7.53 -18.82 6.34
N LEU A 164 6.39 -19.12 6.97
CA LEU A 164 6.00 -20.49 7.34
C LEU A 164 5.86 -21.39 6.11
N LEU A 165 5.24 -20.91 5.04
CA LEU A 165 5.11 -21.69 3.79
C LEU A 165 6.45 -21.94 3.09
N LEU A 166 7.42 -21.03 3.26
CA LEU A 166 8.75 -21.13 2.67
C LEU A 166 9.75 -21.87 3.56
N GLY A 167 9.38 -22.23 4.80
CA GLY A 167 10.30 -22.83 5.77
C GLY A 167 11.41 -21.89 6.23
N ILE A 168 11.18 -20.57 6.18
CA ILE A 168 12.13 -19.57 6.67
C ILE A 168 11.90 -19.41 8.17
N GLU A 169 12.87 -19.83 8.99
CA GLU A 169 12.84 -19.62 10.43
C GLU A 169 12.77 -18.13 10.75
N SER A 170 11.91 -17.77 11.71
CA SER A 170 11.80 -16.41 12.20
C SER A 170 13.15 -15.98 12.79
N PRO A 171 13.65 -14.75 12.53
CA PRO A 171 14.91 -14.28 13.12
C PRO A 171 14.94 -14.32 14.66
N ARG A 172 13.78 -14.45 15.32
CA ARG A 172 13.64 -14.56 16.77
C ARG A 172 13.98 -15.94 17.34
N ASP A 173 14.12 -16.96 16.49
CA ASP A 173 14.33 -18.35 16.93
C ASP A 173 15.79 -18.82 16.78
N ARG A 174 16.71 -17.93 16.41
CA ARG A 174 18.14 -18.25 16.42
C ARG A 174 18.68 -18.16 17.85
N PRO A 175 19.13 -19.27 18.46
CA PRO A 175 19.90 -19.16 19.70
C PRO A 175 21.19 -18.38 19.39
N GLU A 176 21.49 -17.41 20.25
CA GLU A 176 22.78 -16.68 20.26
C GLU A 176 23.97 -17.64 20.47
#